data_AF-A0A382ZWW7-F1
#
_entry.id   AF-A0A382ZWW7-F1
#
_cell.length_a   1.000
_cell.length_b   1.000
_cell.length_c   1.000
_cell.angle_alpha   90.00
_cell.angle_beta   90.00
_cell.angle_gamma   90.00
#
_symmetry.space_group_name_H-M   'P 1'
#
loop_
_entity.id
_entity.type
_entity.pdbx_description
1 polymer ?
#
loop_
_entity_poly.entity_id
_entity_poly.type
_entity_poly.pdbx_seq_one_letter_code
_entity_poly.pdbx_strand_id
1 'polypeptide(L)' 'MRILLTGKNGQVGSELHKILTQFGDVTATGRTEMDL' A
#
# COMPACT_ATOMS: atom_id res chain seq x y z
N MET A 1 -5.95 7.57 10.35
CA MET A 1 -6.81 6.66 9.55
C MET A 1 -6.11 5.33 9.37
N ARG A 2 -6.84 4.24 9.08
CA ARG A 2 -6.25 2.95 8.70
C ARG A 2 -6.44 2.73 7.21
N ILE A 3 -5.36 2.45 6.50
CA ILE A 3 -5.33 2.40 5.04
C ILE A 3 -4.75 1.03 4.63
N LEU A 4 -5.52 0.26 3.87
CA LEU A 4 -5.04 -0.94 3.20
C LEU A 4 -4.66 -0.58 1.77
N LEU A 5 -3.40 -0.76 1.41
CA LEU A 5 -2.87 -0.52 0.07
C LEU A 5 -2.46 -1.84 -0.56
N THR A 6 -3.17 -2.26 -1.60
CA THR A 6 -2.86 -3.49 -2.34
C THR A 6 -2.07 -3.16 -3.61
N GLY A 7 -1.29 -4.11 -4.10
CA GLY A 7 -0.43 -3.87 -5.26
C GLY A 7 0.77 -2.97 -4.95
N LYS A 8 1.29 -2.99 -3.71
CA LYS A 8 2.40 -2.12 -3.26
C LYS A 8 3.66 -2.18 -4.13
N ASN A 9 3.87 -3.32 -4.81
CA ASN A 9 5.04 -3.59 -5.64
C ASN A 9 4.89 -3.03 -7.07
N GLY A 10 3.73 -2.49 -7.44
CA GLY A 10 3.53 -1.78 -8.72
C GLY A 10 3.98 -0.32 -8.63
N GLN A 11 4.23 0.30 -9.79
CA GLN A 11 4.71 1.68 -9.88
C GLN A 11 3.81 2.69 -9.15
N VAL A 12 2.49 2.53 -9.29
CA VAL A 12 1.52 3.40 -8.60
C VAL A 12 1.45 3.07 -7.11
N GLY A 13 1.48 1.78 -6.76
CA GLY A 13 1.42 1.32 -5.36
C GLY A 13 2.62 1.81 -4.53
N SER A 14 3.82 1.83 -5.10
CA SER A 14 5.01 2.29 -4.38
C SER A 14 4.98 3.79 -4.10
N GLU A 15 4.49 4.62 -5.03
CA GLU A 15 4.36 6.06 -4.81
C GLU A 15 3.21 6.39 -3.87
N LEU A 16 2.08 5.69 -4.00
CA LEU A 16 0.97 5.83 -3.07
C LEU A 16 1.38 5.46 -1.65
N HIS A 17 2.21 4.44 -1.44
CA HIS A 17 2.66 4.09 -0.09
C HIS A 17 3.37 5.27 0.60
N LYS A 18 4.30 5.94 -0.11
CA LYS A 18 5.04 7.10 0.42
C LYS A 18 4.13 8.27 0.77
N ILE A 19 3.11 8.51 -0.07
CA ILE A 19 2.14 9.59 0.15
C ILE A 19 1.23 9.22 1.32
N LEU A 20 0.70 8.00 1.36
CA LEU A 20 -0.34 7.60 2.31
C LEU A 20 0.20 7.45 3.74
N THR A 21 1.49 7.16 3.93
CA THR A 21 2.11 7.08 5.27
C THR A 21 2.02 8.39 6.07
N GLN A 22 1.87 9.54 5.40
CA GLN A 22 1.68 10.82 6.11
C GLN A 22 0.25 11.03 6.61
N PHE A 23 -0.72 10.24 6.13
CA PHE A 23 -2.15 10.40 6.43
C PHE A 23 -2.70 9.36 7.42
N GLY A 24 -1.88 8.38 7.82
CA GLY A 24 -2.28 7.38 8.79
C GLY A 24 -1.43 6.11 8.76
N ASP A 25 -1.94 5.07 9.42
CA ASP A 25 -1.33 3.75 9.48
C ASP A 25 -1.64 2.98 8.19
N VAL A 26 -0.60 2.67 7.41
CA VAL A 26 -0.72 2.05 6.08
C VAL A 26 -0.23 0.61 6.16
N THR A 27 -1.14 -0.34 5.96
CA THR A 27 -0.79 -1.74 5.69
C THR A 27 -0.71 -1.92 4.18
N ALA A 28 0.49 -2.15 3.64
CA ALA A 28 0.71 -2.33 2.22
C ALA A 28 0.97 -3.81 1.90
N THR A 29 0.22 -4.39 0.97
CA THR A 29 0.34 -5.78 0.54
C THR A 29 0.63 -5.87 -0.97
N GLY A 30 1.49 -6.82 -1.35
CA GLY A 30 1.69 -7.22 -2.74
C GLY A 30 0.98 -8.55 -3.02
N ARG A 31 1.14 -9.06 -4.25
CA ARG A 31 0.55 -10.34 -4.68
C ARG A 31 1.00 -11.51 -3.80
N THR A 32 2.24 -11.49 -3.33
CA THR A 32 2.81 -12.54 -2.48
C THR A 32 2.19 -12.57 -1.08
N GLU A 33 1.76 -11.42 -0.58
CA GLU A 33 1.16 -11.27 0.74
C GLU A 33 -0.36 -11.44 0.70
N MET A 34 -0.99 -11.19 -0.46
CA MET A 34 -2.42 -11.32 -0.68
C MET A 34 -2.72 -11.51 -2.17
N ASP A 35 -3.21 -12.68 -2.55
CA ASP A 35 -3.68 -12.96 -3.91
C ASP A 35 -5.13 -12.49 -4.04
N LEU A 36 -5.30 -11.31 -4.63
CA LEU A 36 -6.59 -10.65 -4.87
C LEU A 36 -7.09 -10.87 -6.30
#